data_AF-A0A3D4X3I3-F1
#
_entry.id   AF-A0A3D4X3I3-F1
#
_cell.length_a   1.000
_cell.length_b   1.000
_cell.length_c   1.000
_cell.angle_alpha   90.00
_cell.angle_beta   90.00
_cell.angle_gamma   90.00
#
_symmetry.space_group_name_H-M   'P 1'
#
loop_
_entity.id
_entity.type
_entity.pdbx_description
1 polymer ?
#
loop_
_entity_poly.entity_id
_entity_poly.type
_entity_poly.pdbx_seq_one_letter_code
_entity_poly.pdbx_strand_id
1 'polypeptide(L)'
;MADNAVMERAINAASRAIDRFCGRKFYLEAAVGIRVYRPKEPDIAWVDDIGTTTGLVIKTDTDGDGTWTTTWQSDDYQLEPLNADVVGAGSTVQPYAWWRIVAIDTETFPVSENRVTLQVTARFGWSAVPDDVTEACLLKAAGLYKRKDSPQGIAGFDGFGAVRVTRSDPDVVSLLRPYMRLQIGSV
;
A
#
# COMPACT_ATOMS: atom_id res chain seq x y z
N MET A 1 15.24 -9.08 27.80
CA MET A 1 14.68 -7.75 27.47
C MET A 1 15.43 -7.05 26.33
N ALA A 2 16.77 -6.98 26.32
CA ALA A 2 17.52 -6.32 25.24
C ALA A 2 17.37 -6.97 23.85
N ASP A 3 17.25 -8.29 23.79
CA ASP A 3 17.16 -9.02 22.51
C ASP A 3 15.82 -8.81 21.78
N ASN A 4 14.72 -8.79 22.55
CA ASN A 4 13.39 -8.48 22.03
C ASN A 4 13.34 -7.08 21.39
N ALA A 5 13.99 -6.08 22.02
CA ALA A 5 14.06 -4.72 21.49
C ALA A 5 14.90 -4.61 20.19
N VAL A 6 15.86 -5.50 19.97
CA VAL A 6 16.61 -5.55 18.70
C VAL A 6 15.75 -6.18 17.60
N MET A 7 15.04 -7.26 17.92
CA MET A 7 14.14 -7.93 16.99
C MET A 7 12.98 -7.02 16.56
N GLU A 8 12.32 -6.32 17.49
CA GLU A 8 11.28 -5.34 17.19
C GLU A 8 11.77 -4.22 16.28
N ARG A 9 12.99 -3.70 16.51
CA ARG A 9 13.60 -2.70 15.62
C ARG A 9 13.86 -3.25 14.22
N ALA A 10 14.30 -4.51 14.11
CA ALA A 10 14.54 -5.15 12.82
C ALA A 10 13.23 -5.34 12.03
N ILE A 11 12.17 -5.80 12.70
CA ILE A 11 10.83 -5.94 12.10
C ILE A 11 10.31 -4.59 11.64
N ASN A 12 10.36 -3.56 12.49
CA ASN A 12 9.91 -2.22 12.13
C ASN A 12 10.69 -1.66 10.94
N ALA A 13 12.01 -1.82 10.92
CA ALA A 13 12.84 -1.39 9.80
C ALA A 13 12.54 -2.15 8.50
N ALA A 14 12.30 -3.46 8.59
CA ALA A 14 11.90 -4.30 7.47
C ALA A 14 10.53 -3.87 6.91
N SER A 15 9.51 -3.72 7.75
CA SER A 15 8.17 -3.27 7.35
C SER A 15 8.22 -1.90 6.65
N ARG A 16 8.91 -0.90 7.22
CA ARG A 16 9.04 0.42 6.58
C ARG A 16 9.79 0.34 5.24
N ALA A 17 10.75 -0.58 5.10
CA ALA A 17 11.48 -0.77 3.86
C ALA A 17 10.62 -1.45 2.77
N ILE A 18 9.76 -2.38 3.16
CA ILE A 18 8.79 -3.04 2.26
C ILE A 18 7.75 -2.04 1.77
N ASP A 19 7.20 -1.23 2.67
CA ASP A 19 6.24 -0.17 2.31
C ASP A 19 6.83 0.78 1.25
N ARG A 20 8.08 1.24 1.46
CA ARG A 20 8.80 2.08 0.48
C ARG A 20 9.08 1.35 -0.82
N PHE A 21 9.44 0.08 -0.76
CA PHE A 21 9.73 -0.73 -1.95
C PHE A 21 8.49 -0.93 -2.81
N CYS A 22 7.34 -1.17 -2.18
CA CYS A 22 6.08 -1.39 -2.89
C CYS A 22 5.36 -0.07 -3.23
N GLY A 23 5.73 1.05 -2.63
CA GLY A 23 4.99 2.31 -2.74
C GLY A 23 3.58 2.20 -2.15
N ARG A 24 3.42 1.34 -1.13
CA ARG A 24 2.13 0.99 -0.51
C ARG A 24 2.26 0.90 0.99
N LYS A 25 1.11 0.80 1.66
CA LYS A 25 1.02 0.67 3.11
C LYS A 25 0.09 -0.49 3.46
N PHE A 26 0.66 -1.62 3.88
CA PHE A 26 -0.07 -2.87 4.05
C PHE A 26 -0.89 -2.98 5.35
N TYR A 27 -0.89 -1.96 6.21
CA TYR A 27 -1.70 -1.95 7.43
C TYR A 27 -2.85 -0.97 7.31
N LEU A 28 -4.02 -1.38 7.80
CA LEU A 28 -5.21 -0.55 7.85
C LEU A 28 -5.06 0.54 8.92
N GLU A 29 -5.41 1.78 8.57
CA GLU A 29 -5.53 2.85 9.55
C GLU A 29 -6.61 2.54 10.59
N ALA A 30 -6.31 2.89 11.85
CA ALA A 30 -7.23 2.67 12.97
C ALA A 30 -8.49 3.53 12.86
N ALA A 31 -8.34 4.76 12.36
CA ALA A 31 -9.42 5.72 12.20
C ALA A 31 -9.73 5.98 10.71
N VAL A 32 -10.94 6.46 10.45
CA VAL A 32 -11.30 7.05 9.16
C VAL A 32 -10.53 8.38 9.01
N GLY A 33 -9.89 8.57 7.88
CA GLY A 33 -9.19 9.80 7.52
C GLY A 33 -9.82 10.45 6.29
N ILE A 34 -9.46 11.71 6.05
CA ILE A 34 -9.86 12.47 4.85
C ILE A 34 -8.61 12.71 4.02
N ARG A 35 -8.66 12.38 2.73
CA ARG A 35 -7.61 12.68 1.76
C ARG A 35 -8.20 13.34 0.53
N VAL A 36 -7.42 14.23 -0.08
CA VAL A 36 -7.81 14.96 -1.29
C VAL A 36 -6.93 14.56 -2.45
N TYR A 37 -7.53 14.50 -3.63
CA TYR A 37 -6.89 14.05 -4.86
C TYR A 37 -7.20 15.02 -5.99
N ARG A 38 -6.32 15.02 -6.98
CA ARG A 38 -6.52 15.70 -8.27
C ARG A 38 -6.68 14.62 -9.35
N PRO A 39 -7.92 14.20 -9.65
CA PRO A 39 -8.21 13.37 -10.80
C PRO A 39 -7.62 14.01 -12.06
N LYS A 40 -7.01 13.18 -12.91
CA LYS A 40 -6.45 13.60 -14.20
C LYS A 40 -7.40 13.32 -15.37
N GLU A 41 -8.39 12.48 -15.11
CA GLU A 41 -9.39 12.00 -16.05
C GLU A 41 -10.76 12.10 -15.37
N PRO A 42 -11.85 12.38 -16.13
CA PRO A 42 -13.18 12.53 -15.57
C PRO A 42 -13.79 11.19 -15.12
N ASP A 43 -13.33 10.08 -15.68
CA ASP A 43 -13.94 8.77 -15.43
C ASP A 43 -13.19 7.96 -14.36
N ILE A 44 -11.94 8.33 -14.08
CA ILE A 44 -11.04 7.55 -13.23
C ILE A 44 -10.25 8.45 -12.29
N ALA A 45 -10.27 8.11 -11.00
CA ALA A 45 -9.40 8.69 -10.00
C ALA A 45 -8.51 7.63 -9.35
N TRP A 46 -7.19 7.88 -9.37
CA TRP A 46 -6.23 7.10 -8.59
C TRP A 46 -6.17 7.63 -7.17
N VAL A 47 -6.32 6.74 -6.20
CA VAL A 47 -6.35 7.08 -4.78
C VAL A 47 -5.34 6.25 -3.99
N ASP A 48 -5.14 6.60 -2.73
CA ASP A 48 -4.46 5.70 -1.80
C ASP A 48 -5.27 4.43 -1.60
N ASP A 49 -4.58 3.36 -1.18
CA ASP A 49 -5.22 2.08 -0.86
C ASP A 49 -6.34 2.30 0.17
N ILE A 50 -7.57 1.94 -0.18
CA ILE A 50 -8.75 1.91 0.68
C ILE A 50 -8.93 0.47 1.12
N GLY A 51 -8.90 0.20 2.43
CA GLY A 51 -8.98 -1.17 2.95
C GLY A 51 -10.39 -1.58 3.39
N THR A 52 -11.36 -0.68 3.39
CA THR A 52 -12.76 -1.01 3.68
C THR A 52 -13.69 0.08 3.13
N THR A 53 -14.88 -0.33 2.69
CA THR A 53 -15.99 0.56 2.33
C THR A 53 -16.74 1.10 3.55
N THR A 54 -16.47 0.57 4.74
CA THR A 54 -17.10 1.06 5.98
C THR A 54 -16.61 2.48 6.28
N GLY A 55 -17.54 3.44 6.26
CA GLY A 55 -17.23 4.86 6.43
C GLY A 55 -16.64 5.52 5.19
N LEU A 56 -16.74 4.87 4.01
CA LEU A 56 -16.36 5.48 2.74
C LEU A 56 -17.35 6.59 2.37
N VAL A 57 -16.83 7.78 2.11
CA VAL A 57 -17.57 8.90 1.53
C VAL A 57 -16.72 9.54 0.44
N ILE A 58 -17.30 9.69 -0.74
CA ILE A 58 -16.68 10.35 -1.88
C ILE A 58 -17.41 11.67 -2.12
N LYS A 59 -16.63 12.74 -2.24
CA LYS A 59 -17.14 14.07 -2.54
C LYS A 59 -16.32 14.75 -3.62
N THR A 60 -16.99 15.54 -4.44
CA THR A 60 -16.35 16.35 -5.47
C THR A 60 -16.63 17.83 -5.26
N ASP A 61 -15.68 18.65 -5.70
CA ASP A 61 -15.84 20.10 -5.84
C ASP A 61 -16.18 20.40 -7.30
N THR A 62 -17.48 20.36 -7.63
CA THR A 62 -17.98 20.54 -9.00
C THR A 62 -17.92 21.98 -9.46
N ASP A 63 -18.01 22.94 -8.53
CA ASP A 63 -18.02 24.38 -8.83
C ASP A 63 -16.60 24.99 -8.81
N GLY A 64 -15.60 24.24 -8.33
CA GLY A 64 -14.18 24.61 -8.34
C GLY A 64 -13.82 25.68 -7.29
N ASP A 65 -14.67 25.89 -6.28
CA ASP A 65 -14.53 26.95 -5.28
C ASP A 65 -13.82 26.48 -3.99
N GLY A 66 -13.46 25.19 -3.92
CA GLY A 66 -12.84 24.55 -2.76
C GLY A 66 -13.83 23.99 -1.75
N THR A 67 -15.12 23.93 -2.08
CA THR A 67 -16.16 23.34 -1.24
C THR A 67 -16.58 21.96 -1.76
N TRP A 68 -16.77 21.02 -0.83
CA TRP A 68 -17.06 19.61 -1.12
C TRP A 68 -18.57 19.35 -1.00
N THR A 69 -19.35 20.01 -1.84
CA THR A 69 -20.82 20.03 -1.76
C THR A 69 -21.46 18.79 -2.37
N THR A 70 -20.90 18.29 -3.47
CA THR A 70 -21.41 17.11 -4.18
C THR A 70 -20.93 15.84 -3.47
N THR A 71 -21.87 15.00 -3.03
CA THR A 71 -21.59 13.72 -2.36
C THR A 71 -22.13 12.58 -3.20
N TRP A 72 -21.25 11.70 -3.65
CA TRP A 72 -21.59 10.57 -4.52
C TRP A 72 -22.30 9.47 -3.75
N GLN A 73 -23.30 8.85 -4.37
CA GLN A 73 -23.97 7.65 -3.89
C GLN A 73 -23.21 6.40 -4.35
N SER A 74 -23.55 5.22 -3.81
CA SER A 74 -22.83 3.97 -4.10
C SER A 74 -23.00 3.45 -5.53
N ASP A 75 -24.02 3.92 -6.24
CA ASP A 75 -24.30 3.65 -7.65
C ASP A 75 -23.55 4.60 -8.60
N ASP A 76 -23.04 5.73 -8.11
CA ASP A 76 -22.26 6.68 -8.92
C ASP A 76 -20.82 6.20 -9.20
N TYR A 77 -20.31 5.23 -8.41
CA TYR A 77 -18.94 4.76 -8.54
C TYR A 77 -18.75 3.25 -8.39
N GLN A 78 -17.70 2.76 -9.03
CA GLN A 78 -17.12 1.44 -8.84
C GLN A 78 -15.72 1.57 -8.26
N LEU A 79 -15.44 0.79 -7.22
CA LEU A 79 -14.09 0.67 -6.68
C LEU A 79 -13.33 -0.44 -7.38
N GLU A 80 -12.05 -0.15 -7.67
CA GLU A 80 -11.16 -1.09 -8.33
C GLU A 80 -9.82 -1.23 -7.61
N PRO A 81 -9.20 -2.43 -7.67
CA PRO A 81 -9.64 -3.62 -8.40
C PRO A 81 -10.93 -4.25 -7.86
N LEU A 82 -11.68 -4.88 -8.76
CA LEU A 82 -12.91 -5.59 -8.38
C LEU A 82 -12.60 -6.72 -7.39
N ASN A 83 -13.53 -6.96 -6.47
CA ASN A 83 -13.44 -8.01 -5.45
C ASN A 83 -12.26 -7.84 -4.47
N ALA A 84 -11.84 -6.61 -4.16
CA ALA A 84 -10.76 -6.40 -3.19
C ALA A 84 -11.16 -6.70 -1.73
N ASP A 85 -12.44 -6.94 -1.48
CA ASP A 85 -13.03 -7.39 -0.23
C ASP A 85 -13.23 -8.91 -0.15
N VAL A 86 -13.21 -9.61 -1.30
CA VAL A 86 -13.45 -11.05 -1.34
C VAL A 86 -12.15 -11.77 -0.94
N VAL A 87 -12.04 -12.06 0.35
CA VAL A 87 -10.94 -12.83 0.92
C VAL A 87 -11.15 -14.32 0.62
N GLY A 88 -10.41 -14.84 -0.35
CA GLY A 88 -10.34 -16.26 -0.68
C GLY A 88 -9.01 -16.85 -0.23
N ALA A 89 -9.05 -17.79 0.71
CA ALA A 89 -7.91 -18.63 1.07
C ALA A 89 -7.47 -19.45 -0.15
N GLY A 90 -6.51 -18.95 -0.92
CA GLY A 90 -5.91 -19.65 -2.06
C GLY A 90 -5.89 -18.91 -3.40
N SER A 91 -6.32 -17.64 -3.48
CA SER A 91 -6.15 -16.87 -4.72
C SER A 91 -4.75 -16.25 -4.79
N THR A 92 -4.02 -16.55 -5.86
CA THR A 92 -2.60 -16.18 -6.03
C THR A 92 -2.37 -14.67 -6.20
N VAL A 93 -3.41 -13.86 -6.46
CA VAL A 93 -3.31 -12.38 -6.53
C VAL A 93 -4.65 -11.73 -6.20
N GLN A 94 -5.18 -11.93 -4.99
CA GLN A 94 -6.33 -11.13 -4.54
C GLN A 94 -5.87 -9.80 -3.94
N PRO A 95 -6.42 -8.67 -4.41
CA PRO A 95 -6.11 -7.38 -3.82
C PRO A 95 -6.86 -7.24 -2.48
N TYR A 96 -6.21 -6.73 -1.43
CA TYR A 96 -6.86 -6.44 -0.14
C TYR A 96 -7.21 -4.96 0.02
N ALA A 97 -7.14 -4.20 -1.08
CA ALA A 97 -7.41 -2.79 -1.11
C ALA A 97 -7.91 -2.34 -2.48
N TRP A 98 -8.72 -1.29 -2.50
CA TRP A 98 -9.05 -0.54 -3.71
C TRP A 98 -8.16 0.68 -3.82
N TRP A 99 -7.63 0.95 -5.01
CA TRP A 99 -6.73 2.10 -5.25
C TRP A 99 -7.12 2.92 -6.47
N ARG A 100 -8.28 2.60 -7.05
CA ARG A 100 -8.88 3.29 -8.17
C ARG A 100 -10.39 3.40 -7.96
N ILE A 101 -10.94 4.56 -8.29
CA ILE A 101 -12.38 4.83 -8.29
C ILE A 101 -12.75 5.14 -9.74
N VAL A 102 -13.76 4.43 -10.24
CA VAL A 102 -14.30 4.60 -11.59
C VAL A 102 -15.70 5.20 -11.46
N ALA A 103 -15.98 6.26 -12.20
CA ALA A 103 -17.33 6.81 -12.32
C ALA A 103 -18.14 5.95 -13.31
N ILE A 104 -19.35 5.52 -12.95
CA ILE A 104 -20.11 4.54 -13.74
C ILE A 104 -21.55 4.97 -14.11
N ASP A 105 -22.05 6.08 -13.58
CA ASP A 105 -23.43 6.54 -13.84
C ASP A 105 -23.51 8.07 -14.01
N THR A 106 -24.16 8.78 -13.07
CA THR A 106 -24.53 10.18 -13.26
C THR A 106 -23.42 11.18 -12.96
N GLU A 107 -22.44 10.75 -12.17
CA GLU A 107 -21.34 11.59 -11.70
C GLU A 107 -20.07 11.43 -12.55
N THR A 108 -19.25 12.48 -12.57
CA THR A 108 -17.90 12.45 -13.16
C THR A 108 -16.94 13.28 -12.30
N PHE A 109 -15.66 12.94 -12.32
CA PHE A 109 -14.65 13.70 -11.61
C PHE A 109 -14.40 15.06 -12.29
N PRO A 110 -14.54 16.19 -11.58
CA PRO A 110 -14.14 17.48 -12.14
C PRO A 110 -12.62 17.50 -12.34
N VAL A 111 -12.16 17.65 -13.58
CA VAL A 111 -10.73 17.69 -13.89
C VAL A 111 -10.22 19.13 -13.78
N SER A 112 -9.20 19.35 -12.95
CA SER A 112 -8.55 20.65 -12.79
C SER A 112 -7.04 20.49 -12.81
N GLU A 113 -6.35 21.39 -13.52
CA GLU A 113 -4.88 21.40 -13.53
C GLU A 113 -4.28 21.91 -12.22
N ASN A 114 -5.00 22.79 -11.51
CA ASN A 114 -4.46 23.58 -10.41
C ASN A 114 -5.14 23.34 -9.06
N ARG A 115 -6.28 22.64 -9.04
CA ARG A 115 -7.05 22.36 -7.81
C ARG A 115 -7.16 20.88 -7.53
N VAL A 116 -7.37 20.53 -6.28
CA VAL A 116 -7.88 19.20 -5.89
C VAL A 116 -9.39 19.28 -5.96
N THR A 117 -10.01 18.28 -6.56
CA THR A 117 -11.46 18.28 -6.88
C THR A 117 -12.14 17.01 -6.41
N LEU A 118 -11.38 16.08 -5.80
CA LEU A 118 -11.90 14.88 -5.15
C LEU A 118 -11.48 14.86 -3.68
N GLN A 119 -12.42 14.62 -2.79
CA GLN A 119 -12.21 14.29 -1.39
C GLN A 119 -12.73 12.88 -1.12
N VAL A 120 -11.88 12.03 -0.54
CA VAL A 120 -12.26 10.69 -0.11
C VAL A 120 -12.06 10.60 1.40
N THR A 121 -13.13 10.23 2.07
CA THR A 121 -13.14 9.88 3.50
C THR A 121 -13.18 8.36 3.58
N ALA A 122 -12.15 7.73 4.15
CA ALA A 122 -12.08 6.27 4.24
C ALA A 122 -11.06 5.82 5.29
N ARG A 123 -11.01 4.52 5.58
CA ARG A 123 -9.86 3.91 6.28
C ARG A 123 -8.85 3.44 5.24
N PHE A 124 -7.70 4.11 5.20
CA PHE A 124 -6.67 3.84 4.20
C PHE A 124 -5.69 2.75 4.65
N GLY A 125 -5.21 1.96 3.70
CA GLY A 125 -4.35 0.80 3.89
C GLY A 125 -4.94 -0.45 3.25
N TRP A 126 -4.45 -1.60 3.66
CA TRP A 126 -4.95 -2.90 3.21
C TRP A 126 -5.82 -3.53 4.31
N SER A 127 -6.91 -4.19 3.91
CA SER A 127 -7.83 -4.87 4.83
C SER A 127 -7.16 -5.99 5.62
N ALA A 128 -6.19 -6.66 4.99
CA ALA A 128 -5.26 -7.60 5.59
C ALA A 128 -3.89 -7.50 4.92
N VAL A 129 -2.85 -7.90 5.66
CA VAL A 129 -1.49 -8.01 5.11
C VAL A 129 -1.41 -9.35 4.36
N PRO A 130 -0.98 -9.38 3.08
CA PRO A 130 -0.77 -10.62 2.35
C PRO A 130 0.30 -11.51 3.01
N ASP A 131 0.15 -12.82 2.89
CA ASP A 131 1.12 -13.78 3.45
C ASP A 131 2.53 -13.59 2.86
N ASP A 132 2.63 -13.34 1.55
CA ASP A 132 3.91 -13.06 0.87
C ASP A 132 4.63 -11.83 1.45
N VAL A 133 3.86 -10.79 1.80
CA VAL A 133 4.39 -9.56 2.40
C VAL A 133 4.87 -9.82 3.82
N THR A 134 4.14 -10.65 4.56
CA THR A 134 4.52 -11.10 5.90
C THR A 134 5.82 -11.91 5.85
N GLU A 135 5.92 -12.88 4.95
CA GLU A 135 7.12 -13.71 4.78
C GLU A 135 8.32 -12.87 4.34
N ALA A 136 8.14 -11.97 3.37
CA ALA A 136 9.17 -11.02 2.96
C ALA A 136 9.67 -10.14 4.12
N CYS A 137 8.77 -9.74 5.03
CA CYS A 137 9.14 -9.00 6.23
C CYS A 137 10.00 -9.84 7.18
N LEU A 138 9.61 -11.09 7.43
CA LEU A 138 10.35 -12.01 8.28
C LEU A 138 11.76 -12.30 7.74
N LEU A 139 11.87 -12.63 6.44
CA LEU A 139 13.17 -12.87 5.78
C LEU A 139 14.08 -11.64 5.90
N LYS A 140 13.54 -10.45 5.60
CA LYS A 140 14.30 -9.20 5.67
C LYS A 140 14.69 -8.84 7.10
N ALA A 141 13.78 -9.00 8.07
CA ALA A 141 14.03 -8.75 9.48
C ALA A 141 15.08 -9.71 10.04
N ALA A 142 15.03 -11.00 9.69
CA ALA A 142 16.02 -11.99 10.08
C ALA A 142 17.42 -11.63 9.53
N GLY A 143 17.50 -11.19 8.28
CA GLY A 143 18.74 -10.69 7.68
C GLY A 143 19.30 -9.44 8.39
N LEU A 144 18.44 -8.49 8.76
CA LEU A 144 18.84 -7.31 9.54
C LEU A 144 19.30 -7.68 10.95
N TYR A 145 18.61 -8.60 11.60
CA TYR A 145 18.93 -9.08 12.93
C TYR A 145 20.29 -9.78 12.96
N LYS A 146 20.55 -10.73 12.04
CA LYS A 146 21.84 -11.46 11.96
C LYS A 146 23.05 -10.55 11.69
N ARG A 147 22.86 -9.40 11.05
CA ARG A 147 23.96 -8.43 10.83
C ARG A 147 24.48 -7.81 12.11
N LYS A 148 23.69 -7.79 13.20
CA LYS A 148 24.17 -7.33 14.52
C LYS A 148 25.36 -8.17 15.01
N ASP A 149 25.40 -9.45 14.64
CA ASP A 149 26.40 -10.43 15.06
C ASP A 149 27.57 -10.55 14.05
N SER A 150 27.50 -9.85 12.91
CA SER A 150 28.55 -9.85 11.88
C SER A 150 28.73 -8.47 11.22
N PRO A 151 29.13 -7.44 11.99
CA PRO A 151 29.26 -6.06 11.51
C PRO A 151 30.30 -5.88 10.40
N GLN A 152 31.30 -6.77 10.31
CA GLN A 152 32.38 -6.71 9.31
C GLN A 152 32.03 -7.40 7.98
N GLY A 153 30.81 -7.92 7.81
CA GLY A 153 30.37 -8.58 6.58
C GLY A 153 30.97 -9.97 6.32
N ILE A 154 31.69 -10.52 7.30
CA ILE A 154 32.21 -11.89 7.29
C ILE A 154 31.42 -12.66 8.34
N ALA A 155 30.38 -13.37 7.89
CA ALA A 155 29.71 -14.37 8.71
C ALA A 155 30.44 -15.70 8.52
N GLY A 156 31.17 -16.14 9.56
CA GLY A 156 31.64 -17.52 9.74
C GLY A 156 32.54 -18.13 8.67
N PHE A 157 33.81 -18.39 9.02
CA PHE A 157 34.68 -19.32 8.29
C PHE A 157 34.41 -20.74 8.82
N ASP A 158 33.27 -21.34 8.44
CA ASP A 158 32.96 -22.72 8.84
C ASP A 158 32.39 -23.53 7.67
N GLY A 159 33.27 -24.35 7.07
CA GLY A 159 32.96 -25.50 6.21
C GLY A 159 32.31 -25.28 4.84
N PHE A 160 31.54 -24.22 4.63
CA PHE A 160 30.83 -23.94 3.37
C PHE A 160 31.24 -22.56 2.85
N GLY A 161 31.74 -22.52 1.62
CA GLY A 161 32.40 -21.36 1.02
C GLY A 161 31.68 -20.01 1.18
N ALA A 162 32.46 -18.93 1.12
CA ALA A 162 32.03 -17.56 1.35
C ALA A 162 30.69 -17.23 0.66
N VAL A 163 29.61 -17.18 1.44
CA VAL A 163 28.30 -16.75 0.94
C VAL A 163 28.37 -15.24 0.74
N ARG A 164 28.36 -14.82 -0.53
CA ARG A 164 28.33 -13.40 -0.88
C ARG A 164 27.01 -12.80 -0.41
N VAL A 165 27.06 -11.91 0.58
CA VAL A 165 25.92 -11.08 0.96
C VAL A 165 25.59 -10.15 -0.22
N THR A 166 24.59 -10.50 -1.02
CA THR A 166 24.08 -9.63 -2.08
C THR A 166 23.37 -8.41 -1.48
N ARG A 167 23.35 -7.29 -2.23
CA ARG A 167 22.70 -6.04 -1.79
C ARG A 167 21.17 -6.15 -1.73
N SER A 168 20.59 -7.05 -2.52
CA SER A 168 19.18 -7.40 -2.52
C SER A 168 19.02 -8.91 -2.38
N ASP A 169 18.08 -9.32 -1.55
CA ASP A 169 17.63 -10.70 -1.42
C ASP A 169 16.63 -10.99 -2.55
N PRO A 170 16.96 -11.87 -3.52
CA PRO A 170 16.09 -12.16 -4.66
C PRO A 170 14.74 -12.74 -4.25
N ASP A 171 14.68 -13.51 -3.17
CA ASP A 171 13.46 -14.18 -2.72
C ASP A 171 12.50 -13.14 -2.15
N VAL A 172 13.00 -12.21 -1.31
CA VAL A 172 12.24 -11.06 -0.81
C VAL A 172 11.69 -10.22 -1.98
N VAL A 173 12.49 -9.97 -3.02
CA VAL A 173 12.03 -9.20 -4.18
C VAL A 173 10.97 -9.97 -4.96
N SER A 174 11.11 -11.28 -5.13
CA SER A 174 10.16 -12.11 -5.87
C SER A 174 8.76 -12.11 -5.22
N LEU A 175 8.72 -12.19 -3.88
CA LEU A 175 7.48 -12.12 -3.09
C LEU A 175 6.80 -10.75 -3.19
N LEU A 176 7.58 -9.67 -3.20
CA LEU A 176 7.03 -8.31 -3.18
C LEU A 176 6.65 -7.75 -4.55
N ARG A 177 7.20 -8.31 -5.64
CA ARG A 177 7.03 -7.79 -7.00
C ARG A 177 5.56 -7.63 -7.43
N PRO A 178 4.63 -8.55 -7.12
CA PRO A 178 3.21 -8.39 -7.49
C PRO A 178 2.52 -7.21 -6.78
N TYR A 179 3.04 -6.79 -5.62
CA TYR A 179 2.43 -5.75 -4.79
C TYR A 179 2.97 -4.34 -5.08
N MET A 180 3.98 -4.22 -5.94
CA MET A 180 4.57 -2.93 -6.29
C MET A 180 3.56 -2.06 -7.05
N ARG A 181 3.32 -0.85 -6.54
CA ARG A 181 2.59 0.18 -7.27
C ARG A 181 3.51 0.72 -8.36
N LEU A 182 3.09 0.57 -9.62
CA LEU A 182 3.73 1.26 -10.73
C LEU A 182 3.51 2.75 -10.52
N GLN A 183 4.56 3.46 -10.10
CA GLN A 183 4.52 4.91 -9.96
C GLN A 183 4.50 5.53 -11.37
N ILE A 184 3.32 5.64 -11.97
CA ILE A 184 3.09 6.56 -13.08
C ILE A 184 3.08 7.95 -12.45
N GLY A 185 4.10 8.75 -12.76
CA GLY A 185 4.31 10.04 -12.14
C GLY A 185 3.08 10.93 -12.24
N SER A 186 2.50 11.27 -11.10
CA SER A 186 1.59 12.40 -10.95
C SER A 186 1.90 13.07 -9.62
N VAL A 187 2.71 14.13 -9.70
CA VAL A 187 2.74 15.24 -8.73
C VAL A 187 1.85 16.34 -9.27
#